data_AF-J3M549-F1
#
_entry.id   AF-J3M549-F1
#
_cell.length_a   1.000
_cell.length_b   1.000
_cell.length_c   1.000
_cell.angle_alpha   90.00
_cell.angle_beta   90.00
_cell.angle_gamma   90.00
#
_symmetry.space_group_name_H-M   'P 1'
#
loop_
_entity.id
_entity.type
_entity.pdbx_description
1 polymer ?
#
loop_
_entity_poly.entity_id
_entity_poly.type
_entity_poly.pdbx_seq_one_letter_code
_entity_poly.pdbx_strand_id
1 'polypeptide(L)'
;MSTIVGSDDAHFSGLFTRLQSLGVSLTDVTPILSKNVTGFDCSPNQARLLLPRVLLEGSPLVGMLTQTEDKLMNGTGLPIEVLDRYGVSYDMFLKYLPCNKSYRLIVQWTKFLELSHMIQGDLVNLGAFRFEGQRLVLILLRYGNASKVKEEELTFRMIEPNNEESASRVAEASEEELEAATALLMLSRSGILRPKRIIHDVASDMWDPPSAGPC
;
A
#
# COMPACT_ATOMS: atom_id res chain seq x y z
N MET A 1 2.76 -19.58 -33.07
CA MET A 1 1.83 -18.78 -32.25
C MET A 1 2.53 -18.52 -30.93
N SER A 2 3.11 -17.34 -30.77
CA SER A 2 3.92 -16.99 -29.60
C SER A 2 3.03 -16.55 -28.45
N THR A 3 3.10 -17.29 -27.35
CA THR A 3 2.51 -16.92 -26.06
C THR A 3 3.37 -15.82 -25.45
N ILE A 4 2.89 -14.58 -25.49
CA ILE A 4 3.45 -13.49 -24.69
C ILE A 4 3.01 -13.75 -23.25
N VAL A 5 3.84 -14.45 -22.48
CA VAL A 5 3.78 -14.44 -21.03
C VAL A 5 4.33 -13.08 -20.61
N GLY A 6 3.44 -12.09 -20.44
CA GLY A 6 3.81 -10.84 -19.79
C GLY A 6 4.24 -11.18 -18.38
N SER A 7 5.54 -11.05 -18.10
CA SER A 7 6.09 -11.27 -16.77
C SER A 7 5.49 -10.23 -15.81
N ASP A 8 4.94 -10.67 -14.69
CA ASP A 8 4.41 -9.81 -13.62
C ASP A 8 5.47 -8.82 -13.07
N ASP A 9 6.75 -9.04 -13.39
CA ASP A 9 7.90 -8.20 -13.02
C ASP A 9 7.81 -6.75 -13.51
N ALA A 10 7.20 -6.52 -14.69
CA ALA A 10 7.11 -5.16 -15.24
C ALA A 10 6.15 -4.28 -14.42
N HIS A 11 5.14 -4.87 -13.77
CA HIS A 11 4.12 -4.12 -13.07
C HIS A 11 4.64 -3.54 -11.76
N PHE A 12 5.36 -4.33 -10.96
CA PHE A 12 5.95 -3.87 -9.71
C PHE A 12 7.07 -2.85 -9.89
N SER A 13 7.66 -2.72 -11.09
CA SER A 13 8.73 -1.76 -11.35
C SER A 13 8.33 -0.31 -11.03
N GLY A 14 7.07 0.06 -11.30
CA GLY A 14 6.53 1.39 -11.02
C GLY A 14 6.36 1.65 -9.52
N LEU A 15 5.68 0.75 -8.81
CA LEU A 15 5.56 0.84 -7.35
C LEU A 15 6.93 0.83 -6.67
N PHE A 16 7.83 -0.05 -7.09
CA PHE A 16 9.18 -0.15 -6.55
C PHE A 16 9.95 1.17 -6.71
N THR A 17 9.91 1.77 -7.91
CA THR A 17 10.53 3.08 -8.18
C THR A 17 9.96 4.16 -7.26
N ARG A 18 8.63 4.17 -7.08
CA ARG A 18 7.95 5.11 -6.19
C ARG A 18 8.35 4.91 -4.73
N LEU A 19 8.38 3.67 -4.23
CA LEU A 19 8.80 3.36 -2.86
C LEU A 19 10.26 3.74 -2.63
N GLN A 20 11.16 3.44 -3.57
CA GLN A 20 12.57 3.87 -3.51
C GLN A 20 12.73 5.38 -3.46
N SER A 21 11.94 6.13 -4.24
CA SER A 21 11.96 7.60 -4.19
C SER A 21 11.52 8.17 -2.82
N LEU A 22 10.76 7.37 -2.06
CA LEU A 22 10.35 7.66 -0.70
C LEU A 22 11.29 7.02 0.34
N GLY A 23 12.38 6.38 -0.07
CA GLY A 23 13.29 5.70 0.85
C GLY A 23 12.65 4.52 1.60
N VAL A 24 11.58 3.93 1.05
CA VAL A 24 10.84 2.80 1.63
C VAL A 24 11.14 1.54 0.83
N SER A 25 11.40 0.42 1.50
CA SER A 25 11.50 -0.88 0.86
C SER A 25 10.11 -1.53 0.74
N LEU A 26 9.91 -2.38 -0.27
CA LEU A 26 8.68 -3.17 -0.37
C LEU A 26 8.48 -4.07 0.87
N THR A 27 9.56 -4.49 1.53
CA THR A 27 9.53 -5.27 2.78
C THR A 27 8.99 -4.49 3.98
N ASP A 28 8.98 -3.16 3.91
CA ASP A 28 8.44 -2.30 4.97
C ASP A 28 6.93 -2.09 4.84
N VAL A 29 6.33 -2.61 3.75
CA VAL A 29 4.89 -2.57 3.54
C VAL A 29 4.24 -3.69 4.33
N THR A 30 3.36 -3.31 5.26
CA THR A 30 2.58 -4.24 6.07
C THR A 30 1.32 -4.65 5.31
N PRO A 31 1.09 -5.95 5.02
CA PRO A 31 -0.17 -6.42 4.48
C PRO A 31 -1.31 -6.14 5.47
N ILE A 32 -2.41 -5.58 4.99
CA ILE A 32 -3.55 -5.18 5.81
C ILE A 32 -4.70 -6.17 5.66
N LEU A 33 -5.23 -6.31 4.45
CA LEU A 33 -6.33 -7.22 4.17
C LEU A 33 -6.42 -7.55 2.68
N SER A 34 -7.12 -8.63 2.40
CA SER A 34 -7.54 -9.03 1.06
C SER A 34 -9.06 -9.13 1.02
N LYS A 35 -9.70 -8.61 -0.03
CA LYS A 35 -11.13 -8.80 -0.27
C LYS A 35 -11.45 -8.89 -1.75
N ASN A 36 -12.52 -9.61 -2.06
CA ASN A 36 -13.13 -9.53 -3.39
C ASN A 36 -13.95 -8.24 -3.47
N VAL A 37 -13.84 -7.52 -4.59
CA VAL A 37 -14.68 -6.36 -4.86
C VAL A 37 -16.09 -6.84 -5.19
N THR A 38 -17.08 -6.18 -4.61
CA THR A 38 -18.50 -6.45 -4.78
C THR A 38 -19.10 -5.50 -5.83
N GLY A 39 -20.33 -5.76 -6.27
CA GLY A 39 -21.03 -4.85 -7.17
C GLY A 39 -21.20 -3.43 -6.60
N PHE A 40 -21.24 -3.27 -5.27
CA PHE A 40 -21.27 -1.96 -4.62
C PHE A 40 -19.93 -1.22 -4.74
N ASP A 41 -18.82 -1.96 -4.75
CA ASP A 41 -17.48 -1.38 -4.85
C ASP A 41 -17.22 -0.83 -6.25
N CYS A 42 -17.78 -1.50 -7.27
CA CYS A 42 -17.63 -1.15 -8.68
C CYS A 42 -18.77 -0.27 -9.23
N SER A 43 -19.76 0.08 -8.41
CA SER A 43 -20.93 0.83 -8.87
C SER A 43 -20.53 2.26 -9.27
N PRO A 44 -20.80 2.72 -10.50
CA PRO A 44 -20.44 4.08 -10.94
C PRO A 44 -21.07 5.19 -10.08
N ASN A 45 -22.23 4.90 -9.48
CA ASN A 45 -23.00 5.87 -8.68
C ASN A 45 -22.54 5.97 -7.22
N GLN A 46 -21.71 5.03 -6.74
CA GLN A 46 -21.26 5.00 -5.34
C GLN A 46 -19.73 4.97 -5.21
N ALA A 47 -19.06 4.39 -6.22
CA ALA A 47 -17.63 4.26 -6.46
C ALA A 47 -16.78 4.44 -5.21
N ARG A 48 -16.88 3.43 -4.33
CA ARG A 48 -16.18 3.39 -3.06
C ARG A 48 -15.78 1.97 -2.74
N LEU A 49 -14.57 1.76 -2.23
CA LEU A 49 -14.22 0.45 -1.69
C LEU A 49 -14.72 0.34 -0.25
N LEU A 50 -15.72 -0.51 -0.01
CA LEU A 50 -16.23 -0.82 1.32
C LEU A 50 -15.32 -1.84 2.03
N LEU A 51 -14.80 -1.49 3.19
CA LEU A 51 -14.00 -2.36 4.02
C LEU A 51 -14.81 -2.70 5.27
N PRO A 52 -15.36 -3.93 5.39
CA PRO A 52 -16.13 -4.33 6.56
C PRO A 52 -15.33 -4.11 7.84
N ARG A 53 -15.97 -3.56 8.87
CA ARG A 53 -15.32 -3.26 10.15
C ARG A 53 -14.57 -4.46 10.74
N VAL A 54 -15.17 -5.64 10.67
CA VAL A 54 -14.59 -6.90 11.18
C VAL A 54 -13.25 -7.22 10.52
N LEU A 55 -13.08 -6.92 9.22
CA LEU A 55 -11.82 -7.17 8.52
C LEU A 55 -10.76 -6.12 8.87
N LEU A 56 -11.16 -4.85 9.02
CA LEU A 56 -10.21 -3.78 9.30
C LEU A 56 -9.76 -3.78 10.77
N GLU A 57 -10.67 -4.01 11.71
CA GLU A 57 -10.34 -4.03 13.15
C GLU A 57 -9.45 -5.18 13.56
N GLY A 58 -9.51 -6.31 12.84
CA GLY A 58 -8.58 -7.43 13.01
C GLY A 58 -7.25 -7.25 12.28
N SER A 59 -7.07 -6.16 11.53
CA SER A 59 -5.88 -5.93 10.71
C SER A 59 -4.82 -5.10 11.44
N PRO A 60 -3.54 -5.17 11.01
CA PRO A 60 -2.47 -4.32 11.54
C PRO A 60 -2.74 -2.82 11.39
N LEU A 61 -3.62 -2.41 10.48
CA LEU A 61 -3.87 -0.99 10.17
C LEU A 61 -4.28 -0.20 11.42
N VAL A 62 -5.09 -0.79 12.31
CA VAL A 62 -5.55 -0.12 13.53
C VAL A 62 -4.37 0.24 14.44
N GLY A 63 -3.37 -0.65 14.54
CA GLY A 63 -2.15 -0.39 15.30
C GLY A 63 -1.21 0.64 14.66
N MET A 64 -1.39 0.93 13.37
CA MET A 64 -0.58 1.91 12.63
C MET A 64 -1.15 3.34 12.71
N LEU A 65 -2.41 3.49 13.12
CA LEU A 65 -3.08 4.78 13.23
C LEU A 65 -2.61 5.54 14.48
N THR A 66 -2.30 6.82 14.31
CA THR A 66 -2.21 7.75 15.43
C THR A 66 -3.60 8.05 15.97
N GLN A 67 -3.67 8.55 17.21
CA GLN A 67 -4.94 8.95 17.81
C GLN A 67 -5.67 10.03 16.99
N THR A 68 -4.95 10.92 16.32
CA THR A 68 -5.53 11.94 15.44
C THR A 68 -6.11 11.30 14.18
N GLU A 69 -5.38 10.39 13.55
CA GLU A 69 -5.83 9.68 12.35
C GLU A 69 -7.05 8.81 12.65
N ASP A 70 -7.09 8.13 13.80
CA ASP A 70 -8.26 7.35 14.24
C ASP A 70 -9.50 8.24 14.44
N LYS A 71 -9.35 9.40 15.09
CA LYS A 71 -10.45 10.38 15.23
C LYS A 71 -10.94 10.89 13.88
N LEU A 72 -10.04 11.16 12.94
CA LEU A 72 -10.42 11.59 11.59
C LEU A 72 -11.15 10.49 10.84
N MET A 73 -10.61 9.26 10.87
CA MET A 73 -11.21 8.09 10.23
C MET A 73 -12.63 7.85 10.73
N ASN A 74 -12.87 7.97 12.04
CA ASN A 74 -14.18 7.78 12.66
C ASN A 74 -15.11 9.02 12.59
N GLY A 75 -14.61 10.16 12.10
CA GLY A 75 -15.34 11.43 12.05
C GLY A 75 -15.50 11.96 10.64
N THR A 76 -14.69 12.96 10.28
CA THR A 76 -14.78 13.65 8.99
C THR A 76 -14.31 12.79 7.82
N GLY A 77 -13.40 11.86 8.06
CA GLY A 77 -12.68 11.03 7.10
C GLY A 77 -11.19 11.35 7.16
N LEU A 78 -10.34 10.32 7.17
CA LEU A 78 -8.88 10.44 7.12
C LEU A 78 -8.42 10.64 5.66
N PRO A 79 -7.85 11.80 5.30
CA PRO A 79 -7.18 11.95 4.01
C PRO A 79 -5.99 11.00 3.95
N ILE A 80 -5.89 10.23 2.87
CA ILE A 80 -4.85 9.22 2.72
C ILE A 80 -4.39 9.12 1.26
N GLU A 81 -3.08 8.99 1.08
CA GLU A 81 -2.50 8.64 -0.21
C GLU A 81 -2.63 7.13 -0.40
N VAL A 82 -3.11 6.72 -1.58
CA VAL A 82 -3.17 5.33 -2.00
C VAL A 82 -2.29 5.17 -3.23
N LEU A 83 -1.34 4.25 -3.18
CA LEU A 83 -0.49 3.89 -4.33
C LEU A 83 -0.99 2.60 -4.97
N ASP A 84 -1.01 2.50 -6.29
CA ASP A 84 -1.21 1.22 -6.97
C ASP A 84 0.11 0.51 -7.31
N ARG A 85 0.01 -0.70 -7.88
CA ARG A 85 1.17 -1.50 -8.29
C ARG A 85 2.06 -0.81 -9.34
N TYR A 86 1.52 0.15 -10.10
CA TYR A 86 2.28 0.93 -11.08
C TYR A 86 2.90 2.20 -10.47
N GLY A 87 2.73 2.42 -9.17
CA GLY A 87 3.23 3.62 -8.47
C GLY A 87 2.36 4.86 -8.71
N VAL A 88 1.17 4.71 -9.30
CA VAL A 88 0.23 5.82 -9.47
C VAL A 88 -0.37 6.15 -8.11
N SER A 89 -0.40 7.45 -7.80
CA SER A 89 -0.92 7.98 -6.55
C SER A 89 -2.35 8.49 -6.70
N TYR A 90 -3.18 8.16 -5.72
CA TYR A 90 -4.58 8.56 -5.63
C TYR A 90 -4.84 9.17 -4.26
N ASP A 91 -5.31 10.41 -4.23
CA ASP A 91 -5.76 11.04 -2.99
C ASP A 91 -7.18 10.57 -2.68
N MET A 92 -7.33 9.84 -1.58
CA MET A 92 -8.58 9.27 -1.13
C MET A 92 -8.90 9.69 0.30
N PHE A 93 -10.11 9.38 0.75
CA PHE A 93 -10.45 9.42 2.17
C PHE A 93 -10.80 8.02 2.67
N LEU A 94 -10.20 7.61 3.79
CA LEU A 94 -10.61 6.46 4.58
C LEU A 94 -11.58 6.92 5.67
N LYS A 95 -12.84 6.51 5.58
CA LYS A 95 -13.89 6.97 6.51
C LYS A 95 -14.74 5.82 7.04
N TYR A 96 -14.97 5.78 8.34
CA TYR A 96 -15.94 4.89 8.95
C TYR A 96 -17.36 5.43 8.76
N LEU A 97 -18.30 4.54 8.45
CA LEU A 97 -19.72 4.87 8.36
C LEU A 97 -20.51 3.98 9.34
N PRO A 98 -21.04 4.54 10.44
CA PRO A 98 -21.72 3.75 11.46
C PRO A 98 -22.96 2.98 10.96
N CYS A 99 -23.71 3.53 10.01
CA CYS A 99 -24.98 2.94 9.57
C CYS A 99 -24.84 1.60 8.85
N ASN A 100 -23.70 1.34 8.20
CA ASN A 100 -23.40 0.07 7.54
C ASN A 100 -22.18 -0.64 8.15
N LYS A 101 -21.69 -0.16 9.31
CA LYS A 101 -20.55 -0.71 10.06
C LYS A 101 -19.35 -1.04 9.16
N SER A 102 -19.03 -0.14 8.24
CA SER A 102 -17.98 -0.34 7.25
C SER A 102 -17.15 0.93 7.10
N TYR A 103 -15.86 0.74 6.86
CA TYR A 103 -14.99 1.79 6.36
C TYR A 103 -15.15 1.91 4.85
N ARG A 104 -14.83 3.07 4.29
CA ARG A 104 -14.87 3.30 2.85
C ARG A 104 -13.63 4.08 2.39
N LEU A 105 -13.01 3.63 1.31
CA LEU A 105 -12.12 4.46 0.49
C LEU A 105 -12.96 5.13 -0.60
N ILE A 106 -12.92 6.46 -0.65
CA ILE A 106 -13.75 7.30 -1.53
C ILE A 106 -12.91 8.35 -2.27
N VAL A 107 -13.57 9.15 -3.12
CA VAL A 107 -13.00 10.19 -3.99
C VAL A 107 -12.37 9.61 -5.25
N GLN A 108 -11.09 9.23 -5.22
CA GLN A 108 -10.39 8.76 -6.43
C GLN A 108 -10.54 7.25 -6.68
N TRP A 109 -11.40 6.55 -5.94
CA TRP A 109 -11.67 5.14 -6.19
C TRP A 109 -12.26 4.89 -7.60
N THR A 110 -13.14 5.76 -8.10
CA THR A 110 -13.66 5.67 -9.48
C THR A 110 -12.55 5.71 -10.51
N LYS A 111 -11.63 6.67 -10.37
CA LYS A 111 -10.47 6.82 -11.26
C LYS A 111 -9.58 5.59 -11.23
N PHE A 112 -9.38 5.00 -10.05
CA PHE A 112 -8.66 3.73 -9.94
C PHE A 112 -9.39 2.60 -10.69
N LEU A 113 -10.72 2.46 -10.57
CA LEU A 113 -11.48 1.44 -11.31
C LEU A 113 -11.37 1.62 -12.83
N GLU A 114 -11.44 2.86 -13.32
CA GLU A 114 -11.30 3.18 -14.74
C GLU A 114 -9.94 2.75 -15.31
N LEU A 115 -8.87 2.99 -14.56
CA LEU A 115 -7.50 2.66 -14.97
C LEU A 115 -7.14 1.17 -14.76
N SER A 116 -7.68 0.55 -13.71
CA SER A 116 -7.39 -0.85 -13.37
C SER A 116 -8.23 -1.86 -14.16
N HIS A 117 -9.37 -1.42 -14.71
CA HIS A 117 -10.39 -2.28 -15.30
C HIS A 117 -10.90 -3.39 -14.36
N MET A 118 -10.83 -3.15 -13.04
CA MET A 118 -11.36 -4.09 -12.05
C MET A 118 -12.87 -4.24 -12.20
N ILE A 119 -13.34 -5.48 -12.10
CA ILE A 119 -14.75 -5.83 -12.13
C ILE A 119 -15.17 -6.55 -10.85
N GLN A 120 -16.48 -6.63 -10.63
CA GLN A 120 -17.04 -7.40 -9.51
C GLN A 120 -16.47 -8.83 -9.51
N GLY A 121 -16.00 -9.26 -8.33
CA GLY A 121 -15.38 -10.57 -8.11
C GLY A 121 -13.86 -10.55 -8.14
N ASP A 122 -13.23 -9.48 -8.65
CA ASP A 122 -11.78 -9.34 -8.61
C ASP A 122 -11.27 -9.20 -7.17
N LEU A 123 -10.07 -9.70 -6.91
CA LEU A 123 -9.39 -9.56 -5.62
C LEU A 123 -8.74 -8.19 -5.54
N VAL A 124 -8.70 -7.58 -4.34
CA VAL A 124 -7.81 -6.46 -4.01
C VAL A 124 -7.06 -6.78 -2.71
N ASN A 125 -5.74 -6.63 -2.75
CA ASN A 125 -4.84 -6.75 -1.60
C ASN A 125 -4.38 -5.36 -1.18
N LEU A 126 -4.69 -4.99 0.05
CA LEU A 126 -4.29 -3.74 0.67
C LEU A 126 -3.04 -3.97 1.53
N GLY A 127 -2.06 -3.09 1.37
CA GLY A 127 -0.93 -2.92 2.27
C GLY A 127 -0.91 -1.50 2.83
N ALA A 128 -0.07 -1.26 3.84
CA ALA A 128 0.15 0.07 4.40
C ALA A 128 1.59 0.23 4.89
N PHE A 129 2.07 1.46 4.91
CA PHE A 129 3.34 1.83 5.54
C PHE A 129 3.25 3.26 6.09
N ARG A 130 4.21 3.63 6.94
CA ARG A 130 4.36 5.02 7.40
C ARG A 130 5.60 5.63 6.75
N PHE A 131 5.41 6.71 6.01
CA PHE A 131 6.50 7.52 5.47
C PHE A 131 6.92 8.57 6.52
N GLU A 132 8.24 8.69 6.72
CA GLU A 132 8.87 9.57 7.73
C GLU A 132 8.30 9.39 9.16
N GLY A 133 7.74 8.21 9.47
CA GLY A 133 7.06 7.92 10.73
C GLY A 133 5.75 8.69 10.96
N GLN A 134 5.38 9.62 10.08
CA GLN A 134 4.29 10.58 10.31
C GLN A 134 3.09 10.38 9.39
N ARG A 135 3.30 9.97 8.13
CA ARG A 135 2.21 9.87 7.16
C ARG A 135 1.89 8.41 6.85
N LEU A 136 0.67 7.99 7.18
CA LEU A 136 0.15 6.70 6.75
C LEU A 136 -0.17 6.75 5.24
N VAL A 137 0.29 5.74 4.51
CA VAL A 137 0.03 5.54 3.07
C VAL A 137 -0.49 4.13 2.86
N LEU A 138 -1.54 3.99 2.04
CA LEU A 138 -2.04 2.67 1.62
C LEU A 138 -1.48 2.28 0.26
N ILE A 139 -1.42 0.97 0.02
CA ILE A 139 -0.98 0.41 -1.25
C ILE A 139 -1.98 -0.65 -1.72
N LEU A 140 -2.37 -0.58 -2.98
CA LEU A 140 -3.10 -1.63 -3.70
C LEU A 140 -2.07 -2.59 -4.30
N LEU A 141 -1.55 -3.49 -3.45
CA LEU A 141 -0.43 -4.40 -3.74
C LEU A 141 -0.73 -5.33 -4.93
N ARG A 142 -1.95 -5.87 -4.95
CA ARG A 142 -2.45 -6.71 -6.04
C ARG A 142 -3.90 -6.43 -6.27
N TYR A 143 -4.29 -6.49 -7.53
CA TYR A 143 -5.69 -6.43 -7.91
C TYR A 143 -5.96 -7.05 -9.27
N GLY A 144 -7.17 -7.57 -9.44
CA GLY A 144 -7.66 -8.19 -10.66
C GLY A 144 -8.18 -9.61 -10.43
N ASN A 145 -8.31 -10.38 -11.51
CA ASN A 145 -9.03 -11.65 -11.49
C ASN A 145 -8.46 -12.66 -10.48
N ALA A 146 -9.26 -12.94 -9.44
CA ALA A 146 -8.92 -13.85 -8.35
C ALA A 146 -8.56 -15.27 -8.85
N SER A 147 -9.13 -15.70 -9.99
CA SER A 147 -8.91 -17.02 -10.59
C SER A 147 -7.57 -17.15 -11.32
N LYS A 148 -6.88 -16.02 -11.57
CA LYS A 148 -5.55 -15.98 -12.19
C LYS A 148 -4.43 -15.73 -11.19
N VAL A 149 -4.77 -15.40 -9.94
CA VAL A 149 -3.79 -15.30 -8.86
C VAL A 149 -3.43 -16.73 -8.48
N LYS A 150 -2.38 -17.26 -9.11
CA LYS A 150 -1.81 -18.56 -8.72
C LYS A 150 -1.50 -18.50 -7.22
N GLU A 151 -1.85 -19.57 -6.53
CA GLU A 151 -1.72 -19.82 -5.08
C GLU A 151 -0.29 -19.70 -4.52
N GLU A 152 0.69 -19.23 -5.29
CA GLU A 152 2.10 -19.17 -4.90
C GLU A 152 2.43 -17.98 -3.96
N GLU A 153 1.44 -17.18 -3.54
CA GLU A 153 1.70 -15.97 -2.76
C GLU A 153 0.68 -15.67 -1.65
N LEU A 154 0.18 -16.73 -1.01
CA LEU A 154 -0.62 -16.65 0.23
C LEU A 154 0.19 -17.00 1.48
N THR A 155 1.52 -17.07 1.39
CA THR A 155 2.42 -17.27 2.54
C THR A 155 3.32 -16.05 2.79
N PHE A 156 2.72 -14.86 2.93
CA PHE A 156 3.29 -13.89 3.88
C PHE A 156 3.01 -14.47 5.26
N ARG A 157 3.96 -15.28 5.74
CA ARG A 157 3.91 -15.93 7.04
C ARG A 157 3.41 -14.92 8.07
N MET A 158 2.23 -15.21 8.64
CA MET A 158 1.96 -14.83 10.02
C MET A 158 3.17 -15.33 10.82
N ILE A 159 4.07 -14.42 11.16
CA ILE A 159 5.10 -14.69 12.16
C ILE A 159 4.33 -14.68 13.47
N GLU A 160 3.79 -15.84 13.84
CA GLU A 160 3.53 -16.12 15.24
C GLU A 160 4.90 -16.20 15.93
N PRO A 161 5.15 -15.42 17.00
CA PRO A 161 6.28 -15.69 17.86
C PRO A 161 5.87 -16.87 18.73
N ASN A 162 6.53 -18.02 18.56
CA ASN A 162 6.83 -19.03 19.58
C ASN A 162 7.17 -20.35 18.88
N ASN A 163 8.42 -20.78 18.92
CA ASN A 163 8.91 -21.58 20.04
C ASN A 163 10.39 -21.94 19.81
N GLU A 164 11.15 -21.96 20.89
CA GLU A 164 12.55 -22.34 20.99
C GLU A 164 12.75 -23.81 20.59
N GLU A 165 13.14 -24.12 19.35
CA GLU A 165 13.90 -25.34 19.04
C GLU A 165 14.35 -25.34 17.58
N SER A 166 15.58 -24.90 17.32
CA SER A 166 16.48 -25.40 16.26
C SER A 166 17.71 -24.48 16.16
N ALA A 167 18.43 -24.36 17.27
CA ALA A 167 19.84 -24.02 17.20
C ALA A 167 20.59 -25.27 16.72
N SER A 168 20.80 -25.44 15.42
CA SER A 168 21.83 -26.32 14.84
C SER A 168 21.79 -26.27 13.31
N ARG A 169 22.91 -25.88 12.70
CA ARG A 169 23.26 -25.93 11.26
C ARG A 169 22.61 -24.80 10.44
N VAL A 170 23.32 -23.83 9.90
CA VAL A 170 24.51 -23.94 9.05
C VAL A 170 25.37 -22.68 9.25
N ALA A 171 26.54 -22.85 9.89
CA ALA A 171 27.63 -21.90 9.80
C ALA A 171 28.58 -22.43 8.73
N GLU A 172 28.74 -21.69 7.63
CA GLU A 172 29.93 -21.63 6.76
C GLU A 172 29.57 -20.76 5.55
N ALA A 173 29.69 -19.45 5.73
CA ALA A 173 29.85 -18.50 4.62
C ALA A 173 31.20 -17.83 4.86
N SER A 174 32.07 -17.96 3.86
CA SER A 174 33.48 -17.59 3.85
C SER A 174 33.71 -16.12 4.19
N GLU A 175 34.65 -15.90 5.11
CA GLU A 175 35.11 -14.64 5.69
C GLU A 175 35.65 -13.61 4.65
N GLU A 176 35.80 -14.03 3.39
CA GLU A 176 36.41 -13.23 2.31
C GLU A 176 35.41 -12.27 1.60
N GLU A 177 34.10 -12.55 1.60
CA GLU A 177 33.12 -11.65 0.96
C GLU A 177 32.68 -10.48 1.88
N LEU A 178 32.89 -10.60 3.19
CA LEU A 178 32.50 -9.56 4.16
C LEU A 178 33.46 -8.37 4.16
N GLU A 179 34.75 -8.58 3.89
CA GLU A 179 35.73 -7.48 3.77
C GLU A 179 35.48 -6.62 2.52
N ALA A 180 35.09 -7.23 1.39
CA ALA A 180 34.81 -6.52 0.15
C ALA A 180 33.57 -5.60 0.26
N ALA A 181 32.51 -6.07 0.94
CA ALA A 181 31.30 -5.28 1.20
C ALA A 181 31.56 -4.12 2.18
N THR A 182 32.45 -4.34 3.15
CA THR A 182 32.81 -3.32 4.16
C THR A 182 33.68 -2.21 3.55
N ALA A 183 34.57 -2.53 2.61
CA ALA A 183 35.39 -1.55 1.89
C ALA A 183 34.56 -0.64 0.97
N LEU A 184 33.51 -1.15 0.35
CA LEU A 184 32.62 -0.40 -0.54
C LEU A 184 31.73 0.59 0.22
N LEU A 185 31.32 0.25 1.44
CA LEU A 185 30.56 1.12 2.35
C LEU A 185 31.40 2.29 2.90
N MET A 186 32.71 2.11 3.07
CA MET A 186 33.60 3.17 3.54
C MET A 186 33.87 4.25 2.48
N LEU A 187 33.82 3.90 1.19
CA LEU A 187 34.07 4.85 0.10
C LEU A 187 32.86 5.76 -0.20
N SER A 188 31.63 5.32 0.06
CA SER A 188 30.42 6.15 -0.14
C SER A 188 30.25 7.27 0.89
N ARG A 189 30.99 7.21 2.02
CA ARG A 189 30.96 8.22 3.10
C ARG A 189 31.86 9.44 2.85
N SER A 190 32.58 9.47 1.73
CA SER A 190 33.54 10.54 1.39
C SER A 190 32.95 11.80 0.71
N GLY A 191 31.63 11.92 0.58
CA GLY A 191 30.98 13.23 0.45
C GLY A 191 31.28 14.06 -0.81
N ILE A 192 31.56 13.42 -1.95
CA ILE A 192 31.73 14.13 -3.23
C ILE A 192 30.56 13.79 -4.14
N LEU A 193 29.58 14.72 -4.18
CA LEU A 193 28.61 15.03 -5.25
C LEU A 193 27.27 15.47 -4.63
N ARG A 194 27.07 16.79 -4.51
CA ARG A 194 25.74 17.40 -4.27
C ARG A 194 25.19 17.95 -5.59
N PRO A 195 23.97 17.62 -6.00
CA PRO A 195 23.21 18.43 -6.94
C PRO A 195 22.26 19.40 -6.21
N LYS A 196 22.14 20.59 -6.81
CA LYS A 196 21.48 21.81 -6.33
C LYS A 196 19.96 21.64 -6.11
N ARG A 197 19.49 22.23 -5.01
CA ARG A 197 18.09 22.55 -4.70
C ARG A 197 17.60 23.66 -5.64
N ILE A 198 16.44 23.47 -6.27
CA ILE A 198 15.64 24.55 -6.87
C ILE A 198 14.31 24.58 -6.13
N ILE A 199 13.95 25.77 -5.66
CA ILE A 199 12.70 26.09 -4.96
C ILE A 199 11.66 26.49 -6.00
N HIS A 200 10.44 25.99 -5.88
CA HIS A 200 9.26 26.67 -6.42
C HIS A 200 8.11 26.61 -5.40
N ASP A 201 7.69 27.79 -4.98
CA ASP A 201 6.43 28.10 -4.29
C ASP A 201 5.27 28.22 -5.29
N VAL A 202 4.05 28.26 -4.72
CA VAL A 202 2.75 28.72 -5.27
C VAL A 202 1.92 27.62 -5.96
N ALA A 203 0.63 27.38 -5.73
CA ALA A 203 -0.43 28.06 -4.97
C ALA A 203 -1.45 27.04 -4.42
N SER A 204 -2.12 27.46 -3.35
CA SER A 204 -3.36 26.92 -2.81
C SER A 204 -4.51 27.24 -3.75
N ASP A 205 -5.28 26.23 -4.17
CA ASP A 205 -6.64 26.42 -4.70
C ASP A 205 -7.60 25.41 -4.06
N MET A 206 -8.27 25.95 -3.04
CA MET A 206 -9.66 25.77 -2.62
C MET A 206 -10.49 24.75 -3.42
N TRP A 207 -10.82 23.63 -2.78
CA TRP A 207 -11.82 22.67 -3.24
C TRP A 207 -12.93 22.55 -2.19
N ASP A 208 -14.14 23.00 -2.53
CA ASP A 208 -15.35 22.75 -1.74
C ASP A 208 -16.02 21.43 -2.18
N PRO A 209 -16.22 20.46 -1.28
CA PRO A 209 -16.96 19.25 -1.61
C PRO A 209 -18.48 19.49 -1.62
N PRO A 210 -19.23 18.85 -2.53
CA PRO A 210 -20.68 18.96 -2.57
C PRO A 210 -21.34 18.33 -1.34
N SER A 211 -22.38 19.01 -0.85
CA SER A 211 -23.21 18.62 0.29
C SER A 211 -23.76 17.20 0.12
N ALA A 212 -23.28 16.28 0.96
CA ALA A 212 -23.93 15.00 1.16
C ALA A 212 -25.27 15.26 1.88
N GLY A 213 -26.38 14.96 1.21
CA GLY A 213 -27.69 14.88 1.85
C GLY A 213 -27.67 13.89 3.02
N PRO A 214 -28.56 14.07 4.02
CA PRO A 214 -28.65 13.13 5.12
C PRO A 214 -29.13 11.76 4.61
N CYS A 215 -28.73 10.71 5.33
CA CYS A 215 -29.15 9.33 5.10
C CYS A 215 -30.66 9.18 4.91
#